data_AF-A0A962KIE1-F1
#
_entry.id   AF-A0A962KIE1-F1
#
_cell.length_a   1.000
_cell.length_b   1.000
_cell.length_c   1.000
_cell.angle_alpha   90.00
_cell.angle_beta   90.00
_cell.angle_gamma   90.00
#
_symmetry.space_group_name_H-M   'P 1'
#
loop_
_entity.id
_entity.type
_entity.pdbx_description
1 polymer ?
#
loop_
_entity_poly.entity_id
_entity_poly.type
_entity_poly.pdbx_seq_one_letter_code
_entity_poly.pdbx_strand_id
1 'polypeptide(L)'
;MPDDKESGAPGVASAADTAGAHLSVQDYACRFRQTMDDAVPVSPGFSARLNMLWDLAGAAPPQTEGRVIGILAINDSWRESDVRKWLQKDVLPPRLDLHNMVKFLVAQINDSDNYRRWEAFLIYGSPIVSSPINHSVYRADQTRREIASMIFAQITSQYGIAPSAYDADEVFQRCLSLMHKFNIYEQRDFQAGHLEPFKNYMFPST
;
A
#
# COMPACT_ATOMS: atom_id res chain seq x y z
N MET A 1 49.62 -30.07 55.91
CA MET A 1 50.09 -28.91 55.11
C MET A 1 50.74 -29.46 53.85
N PRO A 2 50.51 -28.91 52.64
CA PRO A 2 49.61 -27.80 52.22
C PRO A 2 48.32 -28.33 51.53
N ASP A 3 47.15 -27.67 51.61
CA ASP A 3 46.61 -26.52 50.82
C ASP A 3 46.28 -26.92 49.36
N ASP A 4 45.15 -26.66 48.69
CA ASP A 4 44.16 -25.58 48.76
C ASP A 4 42.89 -25.94 47.92
N LYS A 5 41.76 -25.30 48.26
CA LYS A 5 40.53 -24.92 47.49
C LYS A 5 40.17 -25.58 46.13
N GLU A 6 38.89 -25.92 45.94
CA GLU A 6 37.89 -25.05 45.25
C GLU A 6 36.46 -25.63 45.25
N SER A 7 35.50 -24.72 45.42
CA SER A 7 34.06 -24.91 45.39
C SER A 7 33.55 -24.77 43.95
N GLY A 8 32.72 -25.69 43.47
CA GLY A 8 32.05 -25.57 42.17
C GLY A 8 30.82 -26.46 42.08
N ALA A 9 29.64 -25.84 42.08
CA ALA A 9 28.34 -26.46 41.87
C ALA A 9 28.28 -27.22 40.51
N PRO A 10 27.46 -28.27 40.37
CA PRO A 10 27.23 -28.88 39.07
C PRO A 10 26.46 -27.90 38.19
N GLY A 11 27.18 -27.35 37.21
CA GLY A 11 26.60 -26.53 36.15
C GLY A 11 25.49 -27.29 35.45
N VAL A 12 24.32 -26.65 35.44
CA VAL A 12 23.20 -26.97 34.57
C VAL A 12 23.74 -27.03 33.13
N ALA A 13 23.64 -28.20 32.51
CA ALA A 13 24.01 -28.38 31.12
C ALA A 13 23.14 -27.44 30.26
N SER A 14 23.81 -26.42 29.74
CA SER A 14 23.27 -25.38 28.88
C SER A 14 22.64 -25.97 27.63
N ALA A 15 21.43 -25.50 27.32
CA ALA A 15 20.76 -25.63 26.04
C ALA A 15 21.68 -25.13 24.92
N ALA A 16 22.31 -26.06 24.20
CA ALA A 16 23.05 -25.77 22.97
C ALA A 16 23.19 -27.06 22.15
N ASP A 17 22.06 -27.70 21.86
CA ASP A 17 22.01 -28.85 20.95
C ASP A 17 20.89 -28.61 19.91
N THR A 18 21.07 -27.56 19.11
CA THR A 18 20.26 -27.28 17.92
C THR A 18 21.18 -27.23 16.69
N ALA A 19 22.05 -28.24 16.56
CA ALA A 19 22.77 -28.51 15.34
C ALA A 19 21.81 -29.17 14.33
N GLY A 20 21.74 -28.61 13.12
CA GLY A 20 20.68 -28.88 12.16
C GLY A 20 20.56 -30.34 11.76
N ALA A 21 19.43 -30.95 12.12
CA ALA A 21 18.97 -32.18 11.48
C ALA A 21 18.71 -31.86 9.99
N HIS A 22 19.55 -32.42 9.11
CA HIS A 22 19.29 -32.38 7.67
C HIS A 22 17.95 -33.06 7.40
N LEU A 23 16.92 -32.26 7.14
CA LEU A 23 15.60 -32.73 6.73
C LEU A 23 15.74 -33.60 5.48
N SER A 24 15.08 -34.76 5.48
CA SER A 24 15.09 -35.62 4.30
C SER A 24 14.29 -34.97 3.16
N VAL A 25 14.53 -35.40 1.93
CA VAL A 25 13.74 -34.95 0.76
C VAL A 25 12.25 -35.25 0.97
N GLN A 26 11.90 -36.35 1.66
CA GLN A 26 10.52 -36.64 2.05
C GLN A 26 9.94 -35.62 3.03
N ASP A 27 10.72 -35.13 3.99
CA ASP A 27 10.26 -34.12 4.95
C ASP A 27 9.99 -32.78 4.26
N TYR A 28 10.84 -32.40 3.29
CA TYR A 28 10.59 -31.23 2.44
C TYR A 28 9.33 -31.40 1.57
N ALA A 29 9.11 -32.58 1.00
CA ALA A 29 7.91 -32.87 0.21
C ALA A 29 6.62 -32.89 1.05
N CYS A 30 6.70 -33.28 2.32
CA CYS A 30 5.59 -33.19 3.26
C CYS A 30 5.28 -31.73 3.60
N ARG A 31 6.30 -30.94 3.96
CA ARG A 31 6.15 -29.51 4.27
C ARG A 31 5.61 -28.71 3.10
N PHE A 32 6.12 -28.94 1.89
CA PHE A 32 5.64 -28.25 0.70
C PHE A 32 4.14 -28.45 0.49
N ARG A 33 3.65 -29.70 0.64
CA ARG A 33 2.22 -30.02 0.54
C ARG A 33 1.38 -29.36 1.64
N GLN A 34 1.95 -29.14 2.83
CA GLN A 34 1.28 -28.46 3.94
C GLN A 34 1.21 -26.94 3.76
N THR A 35 2.14 -26.35 2.99
CA THR A 35 2.22 -24.91 2.73
C THR A 35 1.68 -24.50 1.36
N MET A 36 1.10 -25.43 0.61
CA MET A 36 0.50 -25.13 -0.69
C MET A 36 -0.81 -24.37 -0.50
N ASP A 37 -0.89 -23.19 -1.10
CA ASP A 37 -2.13 -22.44 -1.20
C ASP A 37 -2.98 -22.99 -2.35
N ASP A 38 -4.28 -23.19 -2.11
CA ASP A 38 -5.23 -23.73 -3.09
C ASP A 38 -5.60 -22.72 -4.20
N ALA A 39 -5.36 -21.44 -3.98
CA ALA A 39 -5.62 -20.38 -4.96
C ALA A 39 -4.70 -19.17 -4.77
N VAL A 40 -4.28 -18.56 -5.88
CA VAL A 40 -3.51 -17.31 -5.86
C VAL A 40 -4.47 -16.14 -5.62
N PRO A 41 -4.14 -15.19 -4.72
CA PRO A 41 -4.94 -13.99 -4.52
C PRO A 41 -5.09 -13.19 -5.82
N VAL A 42 -6.30 -12.65 -6.06
CA VAL A 42 -6.57 -11.80 -7.23
C VAL A 42 -5.81 -10.49 -7.07
N SER A 43 -4.70 -10.34 -7.80
CA SER A 43 -3.92 -9.12 -7.84
C SER A 43 -4.30 -8.25 -9.04
N PRO A 44 -4.28 -6.91 -8.92
CA PRO A 44 -4.53 -6.02 -10.06
C PRO A 44 -3.56 -6.31 -11.22
N GLY A 45 -3.93 -5.98 -12.45
CA GLY A 45 -3.04 -6.12 -13.62
C GLY A 45 -1.90 -5.10 -13.65
N PHE A 46 -0.98 -5.25 -14.60
CA PHE A 46 0.10 -4.28 -14.84
C PHE A 46 -0.44 -2.88 -15.14
N SER A 47 -1.43 -2.77 -16.04
CA SER A 47 -2.04 -1.51 -16.42
C SER A 47 -2.66 -0.80 -15.23
N ALA A 48 -3.35 -1.52 -14.36
CA ALA A 48 -3.94 -0.93 -13.15
C ALA A 48 -2.84 -0.35 -12.23
N ARG A 49 -1.76 -1.08 -12.00
CA ARG A 49 -0.62 -0.61 -11.20
C ARG A 49 0.12 0.55 -11.85
N LEU A 50 0.27 0.53 -13.18
CA LEU A 50 0.92 1.61 -13.91
C LEU A 50 0.08 2.90 -13.84
N ASN A 51 -1.23 2.81 -14.05
CA ASN A 51 -2.12 3.96 -13.90
C ASN A 51 -2.05 4.53 -12.49
N MET A 52 -2.07 3.66 -11.47
CA MET A 52 -1.87 4.08 -10.09
C MET A 52 -0.56 4.87 -9.89
N LEU A 53 0.55 4.44 -10.50
CA LEU A 53 1.81 5.18 -10.40
C LEU A 53 1.72 6.56 -11.07
N TRP A 54 1.06 6.67 -12.23
CA TRP A 54 0.79 7.96 -12.88
C TRP A 54 -0.07 8.88 -12.02
N ASP A 55 -1.09 8.33 -11.37
CA ASP A 55 -1.96 9.05 -10.44
C ASP A 55 -1.17 9.56 -9.22
N LEU A 56 -0.33 8.71 -8.63
CA LEU A 56 0.49 9.08 -7.47
C LEU A 56 1.54 10.14 -7.80
N ALA A 57 2.12 10.10 -9.00
CA ALA A 57 3.10 11.07 -9.44
C ALA A 57 2.49 12.44 -9.79
N GLY A 58 1.16 12.52 -9.99
CA GLY A 58 0.48 13.75 -10.45
C GLY A 58 0.97 14.26 -11.81
N ALA A 59 1.75 13.46 -12.54
CA ALA A 59 2.47 13.90 -13.74
C ALA A 59 1.61 13.86 -15.01
N ALA A 60 0.47 13.16 -14.99
CA ALA A 60 -0.43 13.05 -16.13
C ALA A 60 -1.90 13.19 -15.68
N PRO A 61 -2.79 13.67 -16.57
CA PRO A 61 -4.21 13.80 -16.27
C PRO A 61 -4.87 12.47 -15.86
N PRO A 62 -6.00 12.52 -15.14
CA PRO A 62 -6.84 11.36 -14.87
C PRO A 62 -7.19 10.58 -16.15
N GLN A 63 -7.45 9.27 -16.03
CA GLN A 63 -7.78 8.41 -17.18
C GLN A 63 -8.95 8.93 -18.04
N THR A 64 -9.92 9.59 -17.40
CA THR A 64 -11.12 10.16 -18.03
C THR A 64 -10.85 11.42 -18.85
N GLU A 65 -9.67 12.04 -18.69
CA GLU A 65 -9.33 13.35 -19.24
C GLU A 65 -8.21 13.28 -20.31
N GLY A 66 -8.09 12.15 -21.00
CA GLY A 66 -7.13 12.03 -22.09
C GLY A 66 -5.69 11.77 -21.62
N ARG A 67 -5.51 10.96 -20.57
CA ARG A 67 -4.19 10.52 -20.06
C ARG A 67 -3.19 10.12 -21.15
N VAL A 68 -3.64 9.39 -22.18
CA VAL A 68 -2.76 8.97 -23.29
C VAL A 68 -2.11 10.18 -23.95
N ILE A 69 -2.88 11.23 -24.23
CA ILE A 69 -2.40 12.47 -24.84
C ILE A 69 -1.45 13.19 -23.88
N GLY A 70 -1.81 13.25 -22.59
CA GLY A 70 -0.94 13.83 -21.56
C GLY A 70 0.42 13.14 -21.45
N ILE A 71 0.46 11.80 -21.53
CA ILE A 71 1.71 11.04 -21.51
C ILE A 71 2.54 11.28 -22.78
N LEU A 72 1.89 11.35 -23.95
CA LEU A 72 2.59 11.66 -25.21
C LEU A 72 3.16 13.08 -25.23
N ALA A 73 2.58 14.01 -24.49
CA ALA A 73 3.15 15.35 -24.32
C ALA A 73 4.42 15.36 -23.45
N ILE A 74 4.59 14.36 -22.58
CA ILE A 74 5.82 14.18 -21.77
C ILE A 74 6.93 13.55 -22.62
N ASN A 75 6.57 12.58 -23.45
CA ASN A 75 7.51 11.93 -24.36
C ASN A 75 6.85 11.65 -25.71
N ASP A 76 7.22 12.45 -26.70
CA ASP A 76 6.70 12.42 -28.07
C ASP A 76 7.27 11.26 -28.91
N SER A 77 8.34 10.61 -28.44
CA SER A 77 8.92 9.44 -29.11
C SER A 77 8.08 8.17 -28.95
N TRP A 78 7.15 8.15 -28.00
CA TRP A 78 6.25 7.02 -27.80
C TRP A 78 5.07 7.04 -28.78
N ARG A 79 4.62 5.85 -29.18
CA ARG A 79 3.45 5.72 -30.06
C ARG A 79 2.18 5.64 -29.24
N GLU A 80 1.15 6.39 -29.65
CA GLU A 80 -0.15 6.39 -28.98
C GLU A 80 -0.73 4.97 -28.81
N SER A 81 -0.62 4.14 -29.84
CA SER A 81 -1.14 2.77 -29.83
C SER A 81 -0.45 1.88 -28.81
N ASP A 82 0.82 2.13 -28.51
CA ASP A 82 1.58 1.37 -27.51
C ASP A 82 1.28 1.86 -26.10
N VAL A 83 1.26 3.18 -25.87
CA VAL A 83 0.83 3.78 -24.60
C VAL A 83 -0.57 3.30 -24.22
N ARG A 84 -1.50 3.26 -25.17
CA ARG A 84 -2.85 2.74 -24.94
C ARG A 84 -2.84 1.29 -24.48
N LYS A 85 -2.01 0.42 -25.07
CA LYS A 85 -1.88 -0.98 -24.64
C LYS A 85 -1.30 -1.07 -23.23
N TRP A 86 -0.32 -0.23 -22.89
CA TRP A 86 0.29 -0.21 -21.55
C TRP A 86 -0.71 0.19 -20.47
N LEU A 87 -1.61 1.13 -20.77
CA LEU A 87 -2.59 1.64 -19.82
C LEU A 87 -3.89 0.83 -19.74
N GLN A 88 -4.23 0.03 -20.77
CA GLN A 88 -5.56 -0.60 -20.88
C GLN A 88 -5.55 -2.11 -21.12
N LYS A 89 -4.43 -2.71 -21.57
CA LYS A 89 -4.39 -4.10 -22.03
C LYS A 89 -3.34 -4.96 -21.31
N ASP A 90 -2.81 -4.48 -20.19
CA ASP A 90 -1.76 -5.14 -19.40
C ASP A 90 -0.51 -5.52 -20.22
N VAL A 91 -0.23 -4.76 -21.29
CA VAL A 91 0.98 -4.97 -22.11
C VAL A 91 2.14 -4.20 -21.48
N LEU A 92 3.27 -4.89 -21.30
CA LEU A 92 4.47 -4.27 -20.77
C LEU A 92 5.13 -3.34 -21.82
N PRO A 93 5.58 -2.13 -21.43
CA PRO A 93 6.48 -1.34 -22.25
C PRO A 93 7.82 -2.05 -22.46
N PRO A 94 8.60 -1.65 -23.48
CA PRO A 94 10.00 -2.03 -23.58
C PRO A 94 10.75 -1.75 -22.27
N ARG A 95 11.71 -2.61 -21.92
CA ARG A 95 12.39 -2.54 -20.61
C ARG A 95 13.02 -1.19 -20.32
N LEU A 96 13.66 -0.58 -21.32
CA LEU A 96 14.28 0.73 -21.17
C LEU A 96 13.25 1.84 -20.97
N ASP A 97 12.12 1.80 -21.68
CA ASP A 97 11.03 2.75 -21.52
C ASP A 97 10.39 2.63 -20.15
N LEU A 98 10.11 1.41 -19.70
CA LEU A 98 9.59 1.17 -18.35
C LEU A 98 10.55 1.68 -17.28
N HIS A 99 11.84 1.39 -17.41
CA HIS A 99 12.86 1.84 -16.47
C HIS A 99 12.91 3.38 -16.37
N ASN A 100 12.98 4.07 -17.51
CA ASN A 100 13.06 5.52 -17.55
C ASN A 100 11.75 6.17 -17.06
N MET A 101 10.60 5.60 -17.44
CA MET A 101 9.28 6.05 -17.00
C MET A 101 9.14 5.93 -15.48
N VAL A 102 9.46 4.77 -14.91
CA VAL A 102 9.38 4.56 -13.45
C VAL A 102 10.35 5.47 -12.72
N LYS A 103 11.59 5.59 -13.20
CA LYS A 103 12.59 6.50 -12.61
C LYS A 103 12.08 7.94 -12.59
N PHE A 104 11.48 8.41 -13.68
CA PHE A 104 10.88 9.74 -13.77
C PHE A 104 9.71 9.91 -12.79
N LEU A 105 8.77 8.98 -12.77
CA LEU A 105 7.56 9.07 -11.94
C LEU A 105 7.87 9.01 -10.44
N VAL A 106 8.78 8.12 -10.05
CA VAL A 106 9.19 7.99 -8.64
C VAL A 106 9.89 9.26 -8.15
N ALA A 107 10.67 9.92 -9.01
CA ALA A 107 11.28 11.21 -8.69
C ALA A 107 10.25 12.32 -8.44
N GLN A 108 9.03 12.22 -8.99
CA GLN A 108 7.95 13.17 -8.70
C GLN A 108 7.26 12.89 -7.35
N ILE A 109 7.30 11.65 -6.87
CA ILE A 109 6.60 11.23 -5.64
C ILE A 109 7.44 11.58 -4.41
N ASN A 110 8.71 11.12 -4.37
CA ASN A 110 9.68 11.40 -3.30
C ASN A 110 11.08 11.01 -3.75
N ASP A 111 12.08 11.84 -3.47
CA ASP A 111 13.48 11.64 -3.89
C ASP A 111 14.18 10.40 -3.27
N SER A 112 13.59 9.78 -2.24
CA SER A 112 14.18 8.66 -1.50
C SER A 112 13.63 7.27 -1.87
N ASP A 113 12.63 7.19 -2.75
CA ASP A 113 11.99 5.92 -3.10
C ASP A 113 12.84 5.10 -4.10
N ASN A 114 12.94 3.79 -3.85
CA ASN A 114 13.71 2.89 -4.70
C ASN A 114 12.94 2.55 -6.00
N TYR A 115 13.31 3.18 -7.10
CA TYR A 115 12.71 2.94 -8.43
C TYR A 115 12.74 1.46 -8.86
N ARG A 116 13.73 0.66 -8.43
CA ARG A 116 13.80 -0.78 -8.76
C ARG A 116 12.70 -1.58 -8.08
N ARG A 117 12.33 -1.18 -6.85
CA ARG A 117 11.22 -1.80 -6.12
C ARG A 117 9.89 -1.49 -6.80
N TRP A 118 9.73 -0.26 -7.30
CA TRP A 118 8.58 0.15 -8.11
C TRP A 118 8.49 -0.63 -9.43
N GLU A 119 9.59 -0.77 -10.16
CA GLU A 119 9.63 -1.56 -11.39
C GLU A 119 9.22 -3.02 -11.13
N ALA A 120 9.78 -3.64 -10.08
CA ALA A 120 9.45 -5.01 -9.70
C ALA A 120 7.98 -5.15 -9.27
N PHE A 121 7.44 -4.19 -8.55
CA PHE A 121 6.02 -4.17 -8.19
C PHE A 121 5.10 -4.05 -9.40
N LEU A 122 5.44 -3.19 -10.37
CA LEU A 122 4.64 -3.05 -11.59
C LEU A 122 4.59 -4.37 -12.37
N ILE A 123 5.71 -5.09 -12.47
CA ILE A 123 5.80 -6.32 -13.26
C ILE A 123 5.14 -7.49 -12.53
N TYR A 124 5.51 -7.72 -11.27
CA TYR A 124 5.17 -8.94 -10.54
C TYR A 124 3.97 -8.79 -9.59
N GLY A 125 3.64 -7.55 -9.19
CA GLY A 125 2.51 -7.25 -8.33
C GLY A 125 2.67 -7.69 -6.87
N SER A 126 1.59 -7.51 -6.12
CA SER A 126 1.52 -7.73 -4.67
C SER A 126 1.73 -9.16 -4.15
N PRO A 127 1.60 -10.27 -4.91
CA PRO A 127 1.93 -11.58 -4.36
C PRO A 127 3.44 -11.84 -4.29
N ILE A 128 4.25 -11.11 -5.07
CA ILE A 128 5.71 -11.31 -5.17
C ILE A 128 6.48 -10.13 -4.57
N VAL A 129 5.98 -8.91 -4.76
CA VAL A 129 6.60 -7.69 -4.26
C VAL A 129 5.56 -6.90 -3.49
N SER A 130 5.77 -6.71 -2.18
CA SER A 130 4.89 -5.86 -1.38
C SER A 130 4.83 -4.46 -1.97
N SER A 131 3.62 -3.92 -2.08
CA SER A 131 3.35 -2.58 -2.61
C SER A 131 4.40 -1.57 -2.07
N PRO A 132 5.16 -0.91 -2.96
CA PRO A 132 6.13 0.13 -2.57
C PRO A 132 5.44 1.35 -1.99
N ILE A 133 4.13 1.45 -2.21
CA ILE A 133 3.25 2.34 -1.49
C ILE A 133 3.29 1.89 -0.04
N ASN A 134 4.24 2.45 0.70
CA ASN A 134 4.07 2.55 2.13
C ASN A 134 2.70 3.17 2.34
N HIS A 135 1.93 2.64 3.28
CA HIS A 135 0.74 3.33 3.80
C HIS A 135 1.04 4.78 4.24
N SER A 136 2.32 5.21 4.21
CA SER A 136 2.78 6.59 4.32
C SER A 136 2.54 7.51 3.11
N VAL A 137 2.30 7.02 1.90
CA VAL A 137 1.82 7.89 0.80
C VAL A 137 0.36 8.30 1.05
N TYR A 138 -0.39 7.45 1.76
CA TYR A 138 -1.64 7.82 2.43
C TYR A 138 -1.42 8.64 3.74
N ARG A 139 -0.18 8.73 4.28
CA ARG A 139 0.19 9.61 5.42
C ARG A 139 0.81 10.95 5.00
N ALA A 140 1.00 11.22 3.71
CA ALA A 140 1.39 12.56 3.25
C ALA A 140 0.27 13.60 3.44
N ASP A 141 -0.87 13.16 3.95
CA ASP A 141 -2.07 13.95 4.05
C ASP A 141 -2.27 14.44 5.49
N GLN A 142 -1.32 15.24 5.99
CA GLN A 142 -1.59 16.08 7.17
C GLN A 142 -2.89 16.86 6.92
N THR A 143 -3.05 17.39 5.71
CA THR A 143 -4.25 18.08 5.22
C THR A 143 -5.51 17.20 5.25
N ARG A 144 -5.53 15.99 4.67
CA ARG A 144 -6.72 15.12 4.81
C ARG A 144 -6.95 14.62 6.22
N ARG A 145 -5.92 14.42 7.04
CA ARG A 145 -6.12 14.06 8.45
C ARG A 145 -6.73 15.22 9.21
N GLU A 146 -6.35 16.45 8.91
CA GLU A 146 -6.99 17.66 9.43
C GLU A 146 -8.44 17.78 8.96
N ILE A 147 -8.71 17.56 7.66
CA ILE A 147 -10.07 17.55 7.12
C ILE A 147 -10.89 16.42 7.74
N ALA A 148 -10.35 15.20 7.84
CA ALA A 148 -11.02 14.06 8.46
C ALA A 148 -11.32 14.32 9.94
N SER A 149 -10.38 14.91 10.67
CA SER A 149 -10.57 15.31 12.07
C SER A 149 -11.64 16.38 12.21
N MET A 150 -11.68 17.35 11.30
CA MET A 150 -12.72 18.37 11.25
C MET A 150 -14.10 17.76 10.96
N ILE A 151 -14.23 16.91 9.94
CA ILE A 151 -15.47 16.20 9.60
C ILE A 151 -15.93 15.37 10.79
N PHE A 152 -15.00 14.65 11.43
CA PHE A 152 -15.26 13.83 12.60
C PHE A 152 -15.77 14.66 13.80
N ALA A 153 -15.13 15.78 14.10
CA ALA A 153 -15.56 16.70 15.15
C ALA A 153 -16.93 17.33 14.84
N GLN A 154 -17.16 17.70 13.58
CA GLN A 154 -18.42 18.28 13.14
C GLN A 154 -19.58 17.29 13.30
N ILE A 155 -19.40 16.02 12.90
CA ILE A 155 -20.45 15.00 13.00
C ILE A 155 -20.72 14.62 14.46
N THR A 156 -19.67 14.38 15.26
CA THR A 156 -19.86 13.99 16.67
C THR A 156 -20.52 15.11 17.48
N SER A 157 -20.20 16.37 17.20
CA SER A 157 -20.85 17.54 17.79
C SER A 157 -22.31 17.68 17.33
N GLN A 158 -22.57 17.61 16.03
CA GLN A 158 -23.92 17.82 15.47
C GLN A 158 -24.92 16.72 15.83
N TYR A 159 -24.46 15.47 15.94
CA TYR A 159 -25.30 14.31 16.26
C TYR A 159 -25.16 13.85 17.72
N GLY A 160 -24.39 14.55 18.56
CA GLY A 160 -24.25 14.24 19.99
C GLY A 160 -23.65 12.87 20.28
N ILE A 161 -22.69 12.42 19.48
CA ILE A 161 -22.10 11.07 19.58
C ILE A 161 -20.97 11.09 20.61
N ALA A 162 -21.13 10.36 21.72
CA ALA A 162 -20.14 10.27 22.77
C ALA A 162 -18.87 9.52 22.31
N PRO A 163 -17.65 9.91 22.76
CA PRO A 163 -16.41 9.22 22.42
C PRO A 163 -16.36 7.74 22.80
N SER A 164 -17.14 7.32 23.79
CA SER A 164 -17.26 5.92 24.21
C SER A 164 -18.12 5.07 23.28
N ALA A 165 -18.85 5.67 22.34
CA ALA A 165 -19.79 4.97 21.46
C ALA A 165 -19.13 4.42 20.18
N TYR A 166 -17.83 4.64 20.00
CA TYR A 166 -17.11 4.24 18.78
C TYR A 166 -15.63 3.97 19.06
N ASP A 167 -15.01 3.17 18.17
CA ASP A 167 -13.55 3.09 18.06
C ASP A 167 -13.04 4.23 17.17
N ALA A 168 -12.20 5.09 17.73
CA ALA A 168 -11.70 6.28 17.03
C ALA A 168 -10.89 5.91 15.78
N ASP A 169 -10.05 4.87 15.85
CA ASP A 169 -9.21 4.46 14.73
C ASP A 169 -10.08 3.85 13.63
N GLU A 170 -11.05 3.01 13.99
CA GLU A 170 -11.96 2.40 13.02
C GLU A 170 -12.82 3.44 12.29
N VAL A 171 -13.40 4.37 13.03
CA VAL A 171 -14.24 5.43 12.46
C VAL A 171 -13.41 6.41 11.62
N PHE A 172 -12.17 6.69 12.03
CA PHE A 172 -11.28 7.53 11.25
C PHE A 172 -10.91 6.89 9.90
N GLN A 173 -10.66 5.57 9.87
CA GLN A 173 -10.44 4.85 8.60
C GLN A 173 -11.70 4.85 7.71
N ARG A 174 -12.89 4.70 8.30
CA ARG A 174 -14.16 4.81 7.57
C ARG A 174 -14.36 6.22 6.98
N CYS A 175 -14.00 7.25 7.72
CA CYS A 175 -14.03 8.66 7.27
C CYS A 175 -13.10 8.87 6.06
N LEU A 176 -11.84 8.45 6.16
CA LEU A 176 -10.87 8.56 5.06
C LEU A 176 -11.34 7.82 3.80
N SER A 177 -11.92 6.63 3.97
CA SER A 177 -12.47 5.83 2.88
C SER A 177 -13.62 6.54 2.17
N LEU A 178 -14.50 7.20 2.94
CA LEU A 178 -15.62 7.98 2.42
C LEU A 178 -15.17 9.26 1.71
N MET A 179 -14.20 9.97 2.28
CA MET A 179 -13.58 11.14 1.64
C MET A 179 -13.03 10.77 0.27
N HIS A 180 -12.40 9.60 0.14
CA HIS A 180 -11.95 9.11 -1.16
C HIS A 180 -13.11 8.82 -2.12
N LYS A 181 -14.17 8.12 -1.67
CA LYS A 181 -15.34 7.81 -2.50
C LYS A 181 -16.08 9.06 -3.01
N PHE A 182 -16.11 10.12 -2.22
CA PHE A 182 -16.75 11.39 -2.57
C PHE A 182 -15.79 12.41 -3.21
N ASN A 183 -14.55 12.02 -3.52
CA ASN A 183 -13.53 12.92 -4.07
C ASN A 183 -13.31 14.19 -3.24
N ILE A 184 -13.27 14.04 -1.91
CA ILE A 184 -13.00 15.12 -0.96
C ILE A 184 -11.49 15.18 -0.72
N TYR A 185 -10.87 16.23 -1.23
CA TYR A 185 -9.43 16.49 -1.09
C TYR A 185 -9.16 17.84 -0.41
N GLU A 186 -10.13 18.75 -0.43
CA GLU A 186 -10.07 20.06 0.22
C GLU A 186 -11.28 20.30 1.14
N GLN A 187 -11.13 21.26 2.05
CA GLN A 187 -12.19 21.61 3.02
C GLN A 187 -13.49 22.06 2.33
N ARG A 188 -13.39 22.75 1.19
CA ARG A 188 -14.53 23.22 0.40
C ARG A 188 -15.30 22.10 -0.30
N ASP A 189 -14.70 20.93 -0.47
CA ASP A 189 -15.36 19.79 -1.13
C ASP A 189 -16.35 19.12 -0.18
N PHE A 190 -16.19 19.32 1.14
CA PHE A 190 -17.14 18.84 2.13
C PHE A 190 -18.34 19.78 2.24
N GLN A 191 -19.48 19.33 1.71
CA GLN A 191 -20.74 20.07 1.67
C GLN A 191 -21.73 19.54 2.72
N ALA A 192 -22.72 20.35 3.09
CA ALA A 192 -23.75 19.96 4.07
C ALA A 192 -24.48 18.66 3.71
N GLY A 193 -24.66 18.38 2.41
CA GLY A 193 -25.26 17.12 1.92
C GLY A 193 -24.45 15.86 2.23
N HIS A 194 -23.17 15.98 2.62
CA HIS A 194 -22.32 14.84 2.98
C HIS A 194 -22.49 14.41 4.45
N LEU A 195 -23.12 15.23 5.29
CA LEU A 195 -23.23 14.97 6.74
C LEU A 195 -23.94 13.65 7.06
N GLU A 196 -25.12 13.42 6.47
CA GLU A 196 -25.89 12.19 6.71
C GLU A 196 -25.20 10.92 6.18
N PRO A 197 -24.68 10.87 4.93
CA PRO A 197 -23.91 9.74 4.44
C PRO A 197 -22.70 9.43 5.32
N PHE A 198 -21.97 10.45 5.76
CA PHE A 198 -20.82 10.26 6.64
C PHE A 198 -21.24 9.74 8.00
N LYS A 199 -22.25 10.33 8.65
CA LYS A 199 -22.77 9.86 9.93
C LYS A 199 -23.19 8.39 9.87
N ASN A 200 -23.95 7.99 8.86
CA ASN A 200 -24.47 6.62 8.76
C ASN A 200 -23.39 5.57 8.49
N TYR A 201 -22.35 5.93 7.73
CA TYR A 201 -21.25 5.01 7.42
C TYR A 201 -20.18 4.96 8.51
N MET A 202 -19.91 6.11 9.15
CA MET A 202 -18.95 6.21 10.25
C MET A 202 -19.50 5.54 11.51
N PHE A 203 -20.77 5.80 11.81
CA PHE A 203 -21.49 5.31 12.98
C PHE A 203 -22.71 4.48 12.55
N PRO A 204 -22.50 3.30 11.93
CA PRO A 204 -23.60 2.40 11.63
C PRO A 204 -24.28 2.05 12.95
N SER A 205 -25.59 2.29 13.02
CA SER A 205 -26.39 1.84 14.16
C SER A 205 -26.27 0.31 14.20
N THR A 206 -25.79 -0.20 15.33
CA THR A 206 -25.89 -1.63 15.65
C THR A 206 -27.35 -1.98 15.91
#